data_AF-A0A1D2MC97-F1
#
_entry.id   AF-A0A1D2MC97-F1
#
_cell.length_a   1.000
_cell.length_b   1.000
_cell.length_c   1.000
_cell.angle_alpha   90.00
_cell.angle_beta   90.00
_cell.angle_gamma   90.00
#
_symmetry.space_group_name_H-M   'P 1'
#
loop_
_entity.id
_entity.type
_entity.pdbx_description
1 polymer ?
#
loop_
_entity_poly.entity_id
_entity_poly.type
_entity_poly.pdbx_seq_one_letter_code
_entity_poly.pdbx_strand_id
1 'polypeptide(L)'
;MRPEIADLIVGPIYSHLNNHKKVLEYPQVKGVTKNLYFITHSQKENTDTELLSKSNYHEANFISSLCEYLLTQGYKPNQITILTTYLGQMFLLKKVVPPSCAGVRITCVDNYQGEENDIILLSLVRSNEEDKIGFVGIDNRICVSLSRAKHGLYIVGNLESLMKRSSTWKKIGAKLKAGGNFGTKLELICAQHGNKTKVSEQSHFAPLKLGGCGLKCDVVLKCAHRCLLDCYPHDHDKYKCKQKCEKRCPFKHQCQAGCGQECPPCQTPVLKTLPCKHEVSIGCFEDPLRCPCPVILTKELYCKHKKDVACHVKVSAIKCETLVEKKLARCGHTQKFQCYEPMHRVKCDVKVEHTFSCCNSTQRIICFQIGNHNCNKMPNFEHESLQNCKRVCFLGHPCSNKHKLGDICPPCLNLTSKMLKCGHNSELPCHKLPSTHTCSEMIKKLLACGHEQFVQCAIISRDFKCKAECRKNCGVEHACHKKCPPQKRVACHPDQNTTLACRDEEATNEFTEKLECGHEVNLDPNDFICYELILKTYPDCGHERYVLCFLQEFAVCQVEACQRKRLEMSNIERMEIKE
;
A
#
# COMPACT_ATOMS: atom_id res chain seq x y z
N MET A 1 -39.53 7.83 -6.25
CA MET A 1 -38.86 8.38 -7.46
C MET A 1 -39.40 9.76 -7.79
N ARG A 2 -38.63 10.61 -8.50
CA ARG A 2 -39.11 11.91 -9.01
C ARG A 2 -40.35 11.77 -9.91
N PRO A 3 -41.22 12.80 -9.98
CA PRO A 3 -42.40 12.78 -10.85
C PRO A 3 -42.09 12.52 -12.31
N GLU A 4 -41.03 13.11 -12.86
CA GLU A 4 -40.64 12.93 -14.27
C GLU A 4 -40.23 11.47 -14.59
N ILE A 5 -39.70 10.75 -13.60
CA ILE A 5 -39.36 9.32 -13.73
C ILE A 5 -40.62 8.47 -13.57
N ALA A 6 -41.45 8.77 -12.57
CA ALA A 6 -42.73 8.09 -12.34
C ALA A 6 -43.66 8.22 -13.55
N ASP A 7 -43.66 9.37 -14.22
CA ASP A 7 -44.50 9.62 -15.38
C ASP A 7 -44.24 8.60 -16.50
N LEU A 8 -43.03 8.06 -16.64
CA LEU A 8 -42.74 7.03 -17.65
C LEU A 8 -43.55 5.75 -17.47
N ILE A 9 -43.92 5.39 -16.24
CA ILE A 9 -44.66 4.15 -15.96
C ILE A 9 -46.16 4.41 -15.73
N VAL A 10 -46.57 5.65 -15.48
CA VAL A 10 -47.99 6.05 -15.35
C VAL A 10 -48.60 6.28 -16.73
N GLY A 11 -49.61 5.49 -17.09
CA GLY A 11 -50.28 5.45 -18.40
C GLY A 11 -49.83 4.26 -19.25
N PRO A 12 -48.52 4.01 -19.43
CA PRO A 12 -48.05 2.81 -20.10
C PRO A 12 -48.28 1.52 -19.31
N ILE A 13 -48.08 1.53 -17.99
CA ILE A 13 -48.13 0.33 -17.13
C ILE A 13 -49.18 0.47 -16.04
N TYR A 14 -49.13 1.55 -15.25
CA TYR A 14 -50.10 1.84 -14.19
C TYR A 14 -51.13 2.86 -14.66
N SER A 15 -52.42 2.67 -14.36
CA SER A 15 -53.45 3.65 -14.67
C SER A 15 -53.26 4.96 -13.89
N HIS A 16 -52.96 4.86 -12.59
CA HIS A 16 -52.79 5.99 -11.69
C HIS A 16 -51.69 5.72 -10.65
N LEU A 17 -50.86 6.72 -10.36
CA LEU A 17 -49.86 6.69 -9.29
C LEU A 17 -49.67 8.11 -8.73
N ASN A 18 -49.75 8.27 -7.41
CA ASN A 18 -49.62 9.58 -6.77
C ASN A 18 -48.19 9.85 -6.31
N ASN A 19 -47.74 11.10 -6.45
CA ASN A 19 -46.43 11.53 -5.96
C ASN A 19 -46.53 12.03 -4.52
N HIS A 20 -45.70 11.48 -3.63
CA HIS A 20 -45.58 12.00 -2.26
C HIS A 20 -44.82 13.34 -2.26
N LYS A 21 -45.18 14.30 -1.38
CA LYS A 21 -44.57 15.65 -1.33
C LYS A 21 -43.03 15.62 -1.30
N LYS A 22 -42.46 14.69 -0.52
CA LYS A 22 -41.00 14.47 -0.40
C LYS A 22 -40.28 14.28 -1.74
N VAL A 23 -40.90 13.64 -2.74
CA VAL A 23 -40.23 13.39 -4.04
C VAL A 23 -40.11 14.65 -4.91
N LEU A 24 -40.90 15.69 -4.60
CA LEU A 24 -40.84 16.99 -5.27
C LEU A 24 -39.61 17.80 -4.81
N GLU A 25 -39.12 17.53 -3.60
CA GLU A 25 -38.02 18.23 -2.96
C GLU A 25 -36.64 17.58 -3.22
N TYR A 26 -36.59 16.49 -3.98
CA TYR A 26 -35.32 15.83 -4.28
C TYR A 26 -34.33 16.79 -4.98
N PRO A 27 -33.03 16.71 -4.67
CA PRO A 27 -32.01 17.60 -5.24
C PRO A 27 -31.66 17.20 -6.68
N GLN A 28 -31.42 18.18 -7.55
CA GLN A 28 -31.01 17.93 -8.94
C GLN A 28 -29.73 17.10 -8.99
N VAL A 29 -29.60 16.24 -9.99
CA VAL A 29 -28.37 15.46 -10.20
C VAL A 29 -27.25 16.41 -10.64
N LYS A 30 -26.09 16.34 -9.98
CA LYS A 30 -24.91 17.17 -10.25
C LYS A 30 -24.23 16.71 -11.54
N GLY A 31 -23.68 17.67 -12.29
CA GLY A 31 -22.91 17.40 -13.51
C GLY A 31 -23.74 17.16 -14.77
N VAL A 32 -25.07 17.13 -14.67
CA VAL A 32 -26.00 16.85 -15.77
C VAL A 32 -27.11 17.87 -15.80
N THR A 33 -27.66 18.14 -16.98
CA THR A 33 -28.73 19.14 -17.16
C THR A 33 -30.13 18.62 -16.89
N LYS A 34 -30.32 17.29 -16.88
CA LYS A 34 -31.61 16.62 -16.73
C LYS A 34 -31.47 15.40 -15.82
N ASN A 35 -32.43 15.14 -14.93
CA ASN A 35 -32.37 13.94 -14.08
C ASN A 35 -32.94 12.70 -14.76
N LEU A 36 -33.77 12.86 -15.78
CA LEU A 36 -34.21 11.78 -16.66
C LEU A 36 -33.71 12.05 -18.08
N TYR A 37 -32.99 11.08 -18.65
CA TYR A 37 -32.59 11.17 -20.04
C TYR A 37 -32.43 9.80 -20.70
N PHE A 38 -32.95 9.66 -21.92
CA PHE A 38 -32.77 8.49 -22.79
C PHE A 38 -31.76 8.81 -23.89
N ILE A 39 -30.59 8.19 -23.83
CA ILE A 39 -29.54 8.25 -24.83
C ILE A 39 -29.83 7.19 -25.90
N THR A 40 -30.35 7.64 -27.05
CA THR A 40 -30.70 6.73 -28.16
C THR A 40 -29.53 6.55 -29.12
N HIS A 41 -29.28 5.31 -29.55
CA HIS A 41 -28.28 4.97 -30.57
C HIS A 41 -28.75 3.83 -31.47
N SER A 42 -28.05 3.63 -32.59
CA SER A 42 -28.25 2.52 -33.53
C SER A 42 -27.08 1.53 -33.58
N GLN A 43 -26.10 1.67 -32.67
CA GLN A 43 -24.96 0.75 -32.56
C GLN A 43 -25.45 -0.69 -32.30
N LYS A 44 -24.98 -1.64 -33.10
CA LYS A 44 -25.45 -3.04 -33.07
C LYS A 44 -24.99 -3.75 -31.79
N GLU A 45 -25.81 -4.68 -31.31
CA GLU A 45 -25.46 -5.61 -30.25
C GLU A 45 -24.32 -6.54 -30.70
N ASN A 46 -23.51 -7.00 -29.76
CA ASN A 46 -22.41 -7.92 -30.02
C ASN A 46 -22.92 -9.34 -30.23
N THR A 47 -22.35 -10.00 -31.23
CA THR A 47 -22.57 -11.40 -31.59
C THR A 47 -21.50 -12.30 -30.98
N ASP A 48 -21.14 -12.05 -29.72
CA ASP A 48 -20.06 -12.80 -29.06
C ASP A 48 -20.52 -14.25 -28.84
N THR A 49 -19.81 -15.22 -29.44
CA THR A 49 -20.21 -16.64 -29.47
C THR A 49 -19.93 -17.37 -28.15
N GLU A 50 -19.12 -16.78 -27.26
CA GLU A 50 -18.71 -17.40 -26.00
C GLU A 50 -19.67 -17.15 -24.83
N LEU A 51 -20.45 -16.06 -24.87
CA LEU A 51 -21.44 -15.71 -23.85
C LEU A 51 -22.84 -16.00 -24.41
N LEU A 52 -23.59 -16.91 -23.76
CA LEU A 52 -24.99 -17.27 -24.11
C LEU A 52 -26.01 -16.11 -23.98
N SER A 53 -25.56 -14.86 -23.87
CA SER A 53 -26.38 -13.69 -23.56
C SER A 53 -25.90 -12.45 -24.33
N LYS A 54 -26.81 -11.51 -24.58
CA LYS A 54 -26.54 -10.33 -25.40
C LYS A 54 -25.71 -9.29 -24.67
N SER A 55 -24.86 -8.57 -25.40
CA SER A 55 -24.05 -7.46 -24.91
C SER A 55 -23.93 -6.35 -25.96
N ASN A 56 -23.50 -5.17 -25.54
CA ASN A 56 -23.30 -4.00 -26.38
C ASN A 56 -22.15 -3.15 -25.81
N TYR A 57 -20.98 -3.17 -26.48
CA TYR A 57 -19.81 -2.39 -26.06
C TYR A 57 -20.06 -0.89 -26.04
N HIS A 58 -20.85 -0.36 -26.97
CA HIS A 58 -21.12 1.08 -27.02
C HIS A 58 -21.85 1.52 -25.75
N GLU A 59 -22.91 0.80 -25.37
CA GLU A 59 -23.65 1.07 -24.13
C GLU A 59 -22.76 0.88 -22.90
N ALA A 60 -21.99 -0.20 -22.85
CA ALA A 60 -21.14 -0.51 -21.69
C ALA A 60 -20.06 0.56 -21.46
N ASN A 61 -19.37 0.98 -22.52
CA ASN A 61 -18.32 1.99 -22.45
C ASN A 61 -18.89 3.37 -22.11
N PHE A 62 -20.05 3.73 -22.65
CA PHE A 62 -20.73 4.99 -22.32
C PHE A 62 -21.16 5.01 -20.85
N ILE A 63 -21.82 3.95 -20.36
CA ILE A 63 -22.27 3.83 -18.97
C ILE A 63 -21.09 3.84 -18.00
N SER A 64 -20.01 3.12 -18.33
CA SER A 64 -18.78 3.13 -17.54
C SER A 64 -18.21 4.55 -17.40
N SER A 65 -18.11 5.28 -18.51
CA SER A 65 -17.60 6.65 -18.53
C SER A 65 -18.51 7.64 -17.79
N LEU A 66 -19.83 7.48 -17.92
CA LEU A 66 -20.82 8.29 -17.20
C LEU A 66 -20.79 8.00 -15.69
N CYS A 67 -20.60 6.74 -15.30
CA CYS A 67 -20.46 6.35 -13.91
C CYS A 67 -19.23 7.00 -13.27
N GLU A 68 -18.07 6.89 -13.93
CA GLU A 68 -16.84 7.53 -13.46
C GLU A 68 -17.02 9.06 -13.36
N TYR A 69 -17.61 9.69 -14.37
CA TYR A 69 -17.92 11.11 -14.35
C TYR A 69 -18.82 11.49 -13.16
N LEU A 70 -19.90 10.75 -12.88
CA LEU A 70 -20.78 11.03 -11.75
C LEU A 70 -20.05 10.88 -10.40
N LEU A 71 -19.18 9.89 -10.24
CA LEU A 71 -18.35 9.77 -9.04
C LEU A 71 -17.44 11.00 -8.86
N THR A 72 -16.87 11.55 -9.95
CA THR A 72 -16.11 12.81 -9.87
C THR A 72 -16.96 14.01 -9.47
N GLN A 73 -18.29 13.99 -9.66
CA GLN A 73 -19.20 15.03 -9.13
C GLN A 73 -19.42 14.96 -7.61
N GLY A 74 -18.78 13.98 -6.94
CA GLY A 74 -18.87 13.78 -5.50
C GLY A 74 -19.97 12.83 -5.04
N TYR A 75 -20.57 12.06 -5.95
CA TYR A 75 -21.45 10.95 -5.58
C TYR A 75 -20.65 9.80 -4.99
N LYS A 76 -21.21 9.15 -3.96
CA LYS A 76 -20.60 7.95 -3.39
C LYS A 76 -20.95 6.72 -4.24
N PRO A 77 -20.09 5.69 -4.30
CA PRO A 77 -20.36 4.46 -5.07
C PRO A 77 -21.71 3.81 -4.73
N ASN A 78 -22.09 3.78 -3.45
CA ASN A 78 -23.36 3.20 -3.00
C ASN A 78 -24.61 3.99 -3.43
N GLN A 79 -24.47 5.22 -3.93
CA GLN A 79 -25.58 6.03 -4.45
C GLN A 79 -25.88 5.79 -5.93
N ILE A 80 -25.02 5.00 -6.61
CA ILE A 80 -25.14 4.70 -8.03
C ILE A 80 -25.32 3.20 -8.20
N THR A 81 -26.22 2.80 -9.10
CA THR A 81 -26.31 1.41 -9.56
C THR A 81 -26.39 1.35 -11.06
N ILE A 82 -25.61 0.44 -11.64
CA ILE A 82 -25.67 0.11 -13.06
C ILE A 82 -26.58 -1.11 -13.21
N LEU A 83 -27.68 -0.93 -13.93
CA LEU A 83 -28.64 -1.96 -14.27
C LEU A 83 -28.53 -2.33 -15.74
N THR A 84 -28.73 -3.61 -16.02
CA THR A 84 -28.81 -4.12 -17.39
C THR A 84 -29.82 -5.24 -17.50
N THR A 85 -30.39 -5.43 -18.68
CA THR A 85 -31.40 -6.47 -18.92
C THR A 85 -30.80 -7.82 -19.31
N TYR A 86 -29.48 -7.89 -19.53
CA TYR A 86 -28.80 -9.12 -20.00
C TYR A 86 -27.54 -9.43 -19.18
N LEU A 87 -27.38 -10.70 -18.82
CA LEU A 87 -26.20 -11.20 -18.10
C LEU A 87 -24.90 -10.95 -18.88
N GLY A 88 -24.91 -11.13 -20.20
CA GLY A 88 -23.75 -10.88 -21.05
C GLY A 88 -23.25 -9.44 -20.92
N GLN A 89 -24.17 -8.48 -20.88
CA GLN A 89 -23.85 -7.08 -20.64
C GLN A 89 -23.38 -6.82 -19.20
N MET A 90 -23.93 -7.51 -18.20
CA MET A 90 -23.46 -7.39 -16.81
C MET A 90 -21.99 -7.80 -16.69
N PHE A 91 -21.60 -8.92 -17.32
CA PHE A 91 -20.21 -9.36 -17.35
C PHE A 91 -19.31 -8.38 -18.09
N LEU A 92 -19.78 -7.87 -19.23
CA LEU A 92 -19.04 -6.85 -19.97
C LEU A 92 -18.83 -5.59 -19.12
N LEU A 93 -19.88 -5.09 -18.48
CA LEU A 93 -19.81 -3.94 -17.56
C LEU A 93 -18.82 -4.18 -16.42
N LYS A 94 -18.85 -5.34 -15.77
CA LYS A 94 -17.86 -5.70 -14.74
C LYS A 94 -16.42 -5.69 -15.26
N LYS A 95 -16.20 -5.96 -16.55
CA LYS A 95 -14.87 -5.90 -17.19
C LYS A 95 -14.44 -4.47 -17.58
N VAL A 96 -15.36 -3.65 -18.10
CA VAL A 96 -15.04 -2.30 -18.63
C VAL A 96 -15.17 -1.18 -17.60
N VAL A 97 -15.85 -1.41 -16.48
CA VAL A 97 -15.94 -0.44 -15.39
C VAL A 97 -14.60 -0.38 -14.66
N PRO A 98 -13.95 0.80 -14.59
CA PRO A 98 -12.62 0.93 -14.02
C PRO A 98 -12.61 0.74 -12.50
N PRO A 99 -11.46 0.41 -11.89
CA PRO A 99 -11.32 0.30 -10.43
C PRO A 99 -11.65 1.60 -9.67
N SER A 100 -11.61 2.76 -10.32
CA SER A 100 -12.05 4.04 -9.75
C SER A 100 -13.54 4.03 -9.36
N CYS A 101 -14.33 3.14 -9.95
CA CYS A 101 -15.75 2.93 -9.67
C CYS A 101 -16.00 1.76 -8.68
N ALA A 102 -14.98 1.31 -7.95
CA ALA A 102 -15.14 0.24 -6.96
C ALA A 102 -16.25 0.56 -5.94
N GLY A 103 -17.09 -0.44 -5.67
CA GLY A 103 -18.25 -0.31 -4.77
C GLY A 103 -19.54 0.17 -5.46
N VAL A 104 -19.51 0.49 -6.76
CA VAL A 104 -20.75 0.69 -7.55
C VAL A 104 -21.36 -0.68 -7.83
N ARG A 105 -22.65 -0.83 -7.52
CA ARG A 105 -23.35 -2.09 -7.79
C ARG A 105 -23.67 -2.25 -9.27
N ILE A 106 -23.31 -3.40 -9.84
CA ILE A 106 -23.60 -3.78 -11.23
C ILE A 106 -24.40 -5.09 -11.20
N THR A 107 -25.65 -5.05 -11.66
CA THR A 107 -26.52 -6.24 -11.63
C THR A 107 -27.58 -6.23 -12.73
N CYS A 108 -28.20 -7.38 -12.95
CA CYS A 108 -29.33 -7.50 -13.85
C CYS A 108 -30.64 -7.02 -13.19
N VAL A 109 -31.56 -6.53 -14.00
CA VAL A 109 -32.89 -6.04 -13.54
C VAL A 109 -33.64 -7.11 -12.72
N ASP A 110 -33.57 -8.37 -13.12
CA ASP A 110 -34.24 -9.49 -12.44
C ASP A 110 -33.73 -9.69 -11.00
N ASN A 111 -32.46 -9.35 -10.73
CA ASN A 111 -31.80 -9.48 -9.42
C ASN A 111 -31.87 -8.19 -8.57
N TYR A 112 -32.67 -7.21 -8.99
CA TYR A 112 -32.77 -5.89 -8.34
C TYR A 112 -34.22 -5.53 -7.95
N GLN A 113 -35.09 -6.54 -7.88
CA GLN A 113 -36.48 -6.33 -7.53
C GLN A 113 -36.62 -5.94 -6.05
N GLY A 114 -37.44 -4.92 -5.79
CA GLY A 114 -37.68 -4.41 -4.43
C GLY A 114 -36.63 -3.41 -3.94
N GLU A 115 -35.55 -3.21 -4.70
CA GLU A 115 -34.49 -2.28 -4.36
C GLU A 115 -34.63 -0.95 -5.11
N GLU A 116 -33.98 0.09 -4.60
CA GLU A 116 -33.93 1.42 -5.19
C GLU A 116 -32.59 2.11 -4.89
N ASN A 117 -32.15 3.02 -5.76
CA ASN A 117 -30.98 3.85 -5.53
C ASN A 117 -31.19 5.30 -5.97
N ASP A 118 -30.30 6.19 -5.54
CA ASP A 118 -30.38 7.62 -5.89
C ASP A 118 -30.25 7.80 -7.40
N ILE A 119 -29.25 7.16 -8.03
CA ILE A 119 -29.00 7.23 -9.47
C ILE A 119 -28.93 5.83 -10.08
N ILE A 120 -29.68 5.63 -11.16
CA ILE A 120 -29.64 4.40 -11.97
C ILE A 120 -29.11 4.71 -13.37
N LEU A 121 -28.12 3.93 -13.79
CA LEU A 121 -27.62 3.87 -15.17
C LEU A 121 -28.12 2.58 -15.79
N LEU A 122 -28.98 2.65 -16.81
CA LEU A 122 -29.66 1.50 -17.39
C LEU A 122 -29.19 1.22 -18.82
N SER A 123 -28.69 0.02 -19.06
CA SER A 123 -28.36 -0.52 -20.38
C SER A 123 -29.49 -1.43 -20.88
N LEU A 124 -30.02 -1.18 -22.08
CA LEU A 124 -31.07 -2.00 -22.71
C LEU A 124 -30.53 -3.01 -23.72
N VAL A 125 -29.30 -2.83 -24.20
CA VAL A 125 -28.48 -3.75 -25.01
C VAL A 125 -28.96 -3.97 -26.44
N ARG A 126 -30.26 -4.18 -26.64
CA ARG A 126 -30.83 -4.70 -27.89
C ARG A 126 -30.79 -3.66 -29.00
N SER A 127 -30.11 -4.05 -30.07
CA SER A 127 -30.01 -3.28 -31.31
C SER A 127 -29.55 -4.23 -32.41
N ASN A 128 -30.47 -4.65 -33.28
CA ASN A 128 -30.22 -5.64 -34.33
C ASN A 128 -31.09 -5.34 -35.56
N GLU A 129 -30.74 -5.90 -36.71
CA GLU A 129 -31.41 -5.62 -38.00
C GLU A 129 -32.86 -6.12 -38.05
N GLU A 130 -33.18 -7.14 -37.27
CA GLU A 130 -34.53 -7.74 -37.22
C GLU A 130 -35.48 -6.95 -36.29
N ASP A 131 -34.98 -5.91 -35.61
CA ASP A 131 -35.66 -5.18 -34.55
C ASP A 131 -36.18 -6.09 -33.43
N LYS A 132 -35.55 -7.24 -33.15
CA LYS A 132 -35.97 -8.12 -32.05
C LYS A 132 -35.58 -7.49 -30.72
N ILE A 133 -36.55 -7.27 -29.84
CA ILE A 133 -36.34 -6.64 -28.53
C ILE A 133 -36.30 -7.64 -27.35
N GLY A 134 -36.84 -8.86 -27.54
CA GLY A 134 -36.82 -9.92 -26.52
C GLY A 134 -37.30 -9.47 -25.14
N PHE A 135 -36.55 -9.82 -24.09
CA PHE A 135 -36.87 -9.54 -22.68
C PHE A 135 -37.13 -8.06 -22.35
N VAL A 136 -36.61 -7.12 -23.15
CA VAL A 136 -36.83 -5.67 -22.93
C VAL A 136 -38.26 -5.26 -23.28
N GLY A 137 -39.02 -6.09 -24.00
CA GLY A 137 -40.42 -5.84 -24.35
C GLY A 137 -41.44 -6.29 -23.31
N ILE A 138 -41.03 -6.97 -22.22
CA ILE A 138 -41.94 -7.51 -21.21
C ILE A 138 -42.31 -6.41 -20.21
N ASP A 139 -43.59 -6.08 -20.07
CA ASP A 139 -44.07 -4.94 -19.27
C ASP A 139 -43.59 -4.96 -17.81
N ASN A 140 -43.59 -6.13 -17.16
CA ASN A 140 -43.08 -6.25 -15.79
C ASN A 140 -41.60 -5.90 -15.70
N ARG A 141 -40.79 -6.28 -16.68
CA ARG A 141 -39.34 -5.95 -16.73
C ARG A 141 -39.12 -4.48 -17.05
N ILE A 142 -39.92 -3.90 -17.94
CA ILE A 142 -39.93 -2.46 -18.21
C ILE A 142 -40.23 -1.70 -16.92
N CYS A 143 -41.31 -2.07 -16.24
CA CYS A 143 -41.70 -1.48 -14.96
C CYS A 143 -40.55 -1.51 -13.97
N VAL A 144 -39.98 -2.69 -13.71
CA VAL A 144 -38.89 -2.85 -12.76
C VAL A 144 -37.70 -2.01 -13.18
N SER A 145 -37.30 -1.99 -14.45
CA SER A 145 -36.13 -1.23 -14.91
C SER A 145 -36.27 0.30 -14.76
N LEU A 146 -37.47 0.84 -14.98
CA LEU A 146 -37.72 2.29 -14.95
C LEU A 146 -38.07 2.82 -13.55
N SER A 147 -38.40 1.94 -12.60
CA SER A 147 -38.91 2.34 -11.28
C SER A 147 -37.87 2.37 -10.17
N ARG A 148 -36.57 2.15 -10.45
CA ARG A 148 -35.52 1.98 -9.42
C ARG A 148 -34.79 3.26 -9.00
N ALA A 149 -34.91 4.31 -9.81
CA ALA A 149 -34.21 5.56 -9.56
C ALA A 149 -35.02 6.47 -8.64
N LYS A 150 -34.43 6.95 -7.55
CA LYS A 150 -35.02 7.99 -6.72
C LYS A 150 -34.82 9.37 -7.34
N HIS A 151 -33.58 9.74 -7.65
CA HIS A 151 -33.19 11.09 -8.05
C HIS A 151 -32.90 11.22 -9.55
N GLY A 152 -32.23 10.24 -10.18
CA GLY A 152 -31.89 10.31 -11.61
C GLY A 152 -31.85 8.96 -12.31
N LEU A 153 -32.35 8.93 -13.55
CA LEU A 153 -32.42 7.76 -14.42
C LEU A 153 -31.83 8.11 -15.79
N TYR A 154 -30.75 7.42 -16.14
CA TYR A 154 -30.09 7.57 -17.44
C TYR A 154 -30.15 6.25 -18.18
N ILE A 155 -30.85 6.23 -19.31
CA ILE A 155 -31.15 5.02 -20.08
C ILE A 155 -30.37 5.07 -21.38
N VAL A 156 -29.70 3.98 -21.75
CA VAL A 156 -28.99 3.84 -23.01
C VAL A 156 -29.58 2.66 -23.78
N GLY A 157 -29.93 2.88 -25.05
CA GLY A 157 -30.47 1.83 -25.91
C GLY A 157 -30.97 2.33 -27.25
N ASN A 158 -31.53 1.43 -28.06
CA ASN A 158 -32.12 1.77 -29.35
C ASN A 158 -33.63 2.04 -29.22
N LEU A 159 -34.00 3.31 -28.96
CA LEU A 159 -35.40 3.70 -28.72
C LEU A 159 -36.29 3.45 -29.93
N GLU A 160 -35.77 3.64 -31.14
CA GLU A 160 -36.53 3.48 -32.38
C GLU A 160 -36.99 2.02 -32.56
N SER A 161 -36.06 1.07 -32.38
CA SER A 161 -36.36 -0.36 -32.41
C SER A 161 -37.38 -0.77 -31.34
N LEU A 162 -37.21 -0.25 -30.12
CA LEU A 162 -38.13 -0.50 -28.99
C LEU A 162 -39.56 0.02 -29.26
N MET A 163 -39.68 1.25 -29.75
CA MET A 163 -40.98 1.85 -30.09
C MET A 163 -41.69 1.15 -31.24
N LYS A 164 -40.94 0.58 -32.19
CA LYS A 164 -41.49 -0.14 -33.35
C LYS A 164 -42.10 -1.48 -32.95
N ARG A 165 -41.55 -2.16 -31.94
CA ARG A 165 -41.98 -3.51 -31.54
C ARG A 165 -42.83 -3.59 -30.27
N SER A 166 -42.89 -2.55 -29.44
CA SER A 166 -43.67 -2.56 -28.19
C SER A 166 -44.57 -1.34 -28.07
N SER A 167 -45.86 -1.58 -27.82
CA SER A 167 -46.86 -0.54 -27.57
C SER A 167 -46.55 0.25 -26.30
N THR A 168 -46.06 -0.43 -25.26
CA THR A 168 -45.60 0.18 -24.00
C THR A 168 -44.43 1.13 -24.25
N TRP A 169 -43.40 0.68 -24.96
CA TRP A 169 -42.26 1.54 -25.35
C TRP A 169 -42.68 2.69 -26.26
N LYS A 170 -43.68 2.50 -27.13
CA LYS A 170 -44.24 3.60 -27.94
C LYS A 170 -44.84 4.71 -27.08
N LYS A 171 -45.60 4.35 -26.03
CA LYS A 171 -46.15 5.32 -25.07
C LYS A 171 -45.05 5.99 -24.23
N ILE A 172 -44.08 5.21 -23.74
CA ILE A 172 -42.90 5.72 -23.01
C ILE A 172 -42.11 6.71 -23.88
N GLY A 173 -41.85 6.35 -25.14
CA GLY A 173 -41.16 7.18 -26.11
C GLY A 173 -41.90 8.49 -26.39
N ALA A 174 -43.24 8.49 -26.42
CA ALA A 174 -44.03 9.71 -26.55
C ALA A 174 -43.86 10.64 -25.34
N LYS A 175 -43.81 10.09 -24.11
CA LYS A 175 -43.54 10.87 -22.89
C LYS A 175 -42.13 11.44 -22.86
N LEU A 176 -41.12 10.63 -23.22
CA LEU A 176 -39.73 11.09 -23.35
C LEU A 176 -39.61 12.22 -24.37
N LYS A 177 -40.32 12.13 -25.51
CA LYS A 177 -40.39 13.20 -26.52
C LYS A 177 -41.04 14.46 -25.98
N ALA A 178 -42.19 14.35 -25.31
CA ALA A 178 -42.92 15.48 -24.74
C ALA A 178 -42.10 16.23 -23.68
N GLY A 179 -41.35 15.51 -22.84
CA GLY A 179 -40.44 16.11 -21.85
C GLY A 179 -39.09 16.58 -22.42
N GLY A 180 -38.82 16.34 -23.71
CA GLY A 180 -37.52 16.57 -24.33
C GLY A 180 -36.39 15.76 -23.68
N ASN A 181 -36.69 14.63 -23.04
CA ASN A 181 -35.78 13.82 -22.23
C ASN A 181 -35.15 12.68 -23.05
N PHE A 182 -34.95 12.89 -24.35
CA PHE A 182 -34.32 11.91 -25.23
C PHE A 182 -33.43 12.60 -26.27
N GLY A 183 -32.42 11.88 -26.75
CA GLY A 183 -31.57 12.32 -27.84
C GLY A 183 -30.36 11.41 -28.01
N THR A 184 -29.55 11.66 -29.04
CA THR A 184 -28.32 10.89 -29.27
C THR A 184 -27.17 11.30 -28.36
N LYS A 185 -27.28 12.45 -27.70
CA LYS A 185 -26.25 13.04 -26.84
C LYS A 185 -26.86 13.48 -25.51
N LEU A 186 -26.20 13.16 -24.40
CA LEU A 186 -26.49 13.68 -23.06
C LEU A 186 -25.73 15.00 -22.84
N GLU A 187 -26.41 16.03 -22.31
CA GLU A 187 -25.78 17.31 -21.99
C GLU A 187 -25.35 17.37 -20.51
N LEU A 188 -24.04 17.36 -20.30
CA LEU A 188 -23.37 17.55 -19.01
C LEU A 188 -23.19 19.05 -18.74
N ILE A 189 -23.15 19.45 -17.47
CA ILE A 189 -22.94 20.84 -17.05
C ILE A 189 -21.90 20.93 -15.96
N CYS A 190 -20.93 21.83 -16.13
CA CYS A 190 -19.93 22.10 -15.13
C CYS A 190 -20.48 23.03 -14.04
N ALA A 191 -20.45 22.58 -12.79
CA ALA A 191 -20.91 23.38 -11.65
C ALA A 191 -20.08 24.66 -11.40
N GLN A 192 -18.81 24.68 -11.82
CA GLN A 192 -17.91 25.83 -11.60
C GLN A 192 -18.06 26.90 -12.68
N HIS A 193 -18.04 26.51 -13.96
CA HIS A 193 -18.04 27.46 -15.09
C HIS A 193 -19.39 27.56 -15.82
N GLY A 194 -20.36 26.70 -15.53
CA GLY A 194 -21.63 26.63 -16.27
C GLY A 194 -21.52 26.07 -17.70
N ASN A 195 -20.31 25.72 -18.15
CA ASN A 195 -20.06 25.18 -19.47
C ASN A 195 -20.80 23.85 -19.68
N LYS A 196 -21.40 23.71 -20.86
CA LYS A 196 -22.18 22.54 -21.26
C LYS A 196 -21.41 21.67 -22.24
N THR A 197 -21.36 20.37 -21.99
CA THR A 197 -20.66 19.40 -22.84
C THR A 197 -21.62 18.29 -23.26
N LYS A 198 -21.71 18.04 -24.56
CA LYS A 198 -22.58 16.98 -25.11
C LYS A 198 -21.79 15.69 -25.31
N VAL A 199 -22.20 14.61 -24.64
CA VAL A 199 -21.52 13.30 -24.67
C VAL A 199 -22.42 12.22 -25.29
N SER A 200 -21.83 11.34 -26.10
CA SER A 200 -22.52 10.18 -26.71
C SER A 200 -21.65 8.94 -26.80
N GLU A 201 -20.35 9.07 -26.54
CA GLU A 201 -19.37 7.99 -26.58
C GLU A 201 -18.28 8.25 -25.54
N GLN A 202 -17.49 7.23 -25.24
CA GLN A 202 -16.43 7.26 -24.23
C GLN A 202 -15.39 8.36 -24.48
N SER A 203 -15.01 8.60 -25.74
CA SER A 203 -13.99 9.61 -26.10
C SER A 203 -14.36 11.02 -25.61
N HIS A 204 -15.66 11.35 -25.57
CA HIS A 204 -16.15 12.67 -25.18
C HIS A 204 -15.94 12.97 -23.69
N PHE A 205 -15.66 11.96 -22.86
CA PHE A 205 -15.35 12.12 -21.44
C PHE A 205 -13.86 12.40 -21.17
N ALA A 206 -12.98 12.22 -22.16
CA ALA A 206 -11.54 12.44 -21.98
C ALA A 206 -11.16 13.87 -21.50
N PRO A 207 -11.82 14.95 -21.98
CA PRO A 207 -11.60 16.30 -21.45
C PRO A 207 -12.18 16.51 -20.04
N LEU A 208 -13.09 15.63 -19.58
CA LEU A 208 -13.86 15.77 -18.35
C LEU A 208 -13.31 14.90 -17.20
N LYS A 209 -12.08 14.38 -17.32
CA LYS A 209 -11.48 13.43 -16.35
C LYS A 209 -11.47 13.91 -14.91
N LEU A 210 -11.38 15.22 -14.66
CA LEU A 210 -11.44 15.79 -13.32
C LEU A 210 -12.86 16.17 -12.87
N GLY A 211 -13.88 15.86 -13.67
CA GLY A 211 -15.29 16.17 -13.41
C GLY A 211 -15.74 17.58 -13.79
N GLY A 212 -14.84 18.49 -14.17
CA GLY A 212 -15.22 19.80 -14.70
C GLY A 212 -15.36 19.81 -16.22
N CYS A 213 -15.29 21.01 -16.81
CA CYS A 213 -15.47 21.21 -18.26
C CYS A 213 -14.19 21.05 -19.10
N GLY A 214 -13.07 20.62 -18.51
CA GLY A 214 -11.78 20.48 -19.21
C GLY A 214 -11.02 21.78 -19.51
N LEU A 215 -11.60 22.94 -19.21
CA LEU A 215 -10.89 24.22 -19.25
C LEU A 215 -10.03 24.41 -17.99
N LYS A 216 -9.08 25.34 -18.04
CA LYS A 216 -8.34 25.77 -16.84
C LYS A 216 -9.29 26.34 -15.80
N CYS A 217 -8.96 26.10 -14.54
CA CYS A 217 -9.73 26.61 -13.42
C CYS A 217 -9.47 28.11 -13.22
N ASP A 218 -10.54 28.91 -13.12
CA ASP A 218 -10.44 30.37 -12.91
C ASP A 218 -10.46 30.79 -11.43
N VAL A 219 -10.48 29.83 -10.51
CA VAL A 219 -10.51 30.10 -9.06
C VAL A 219 -9.19 30.73 -8.59
N VAL A 220 -9.31 31.86 -7.89
CA VAL A 220 -8.21 32.51 -7.16
C VAL A 220 -8.10 31.89 -5.77
N LEU A 221 -6.93 31.33 -5.47
CA LEU A 221 -6.63 30.68 -4.19
C LEU A 221 -6.43 31.72 -3.08
N LYS A 222 -6.44 31.27 -1.82
CA LYS A 222 -6.16 32.11 -0.64
C LYS A 222 -4.79 32.82 -0.70
N CYS A 223 -3.86 32.28 -1.49
CA CYS A 223 -2.56 32.88 -1.73
C CYS A 223 -2.53 33.88 -2.91
N ALA A 224 -3.70 34.33 -3.39
CA ALA A 224 -3.90 35.22 -4.54
C ALA A 224 -3.46 34.67 -5.91
N HIS A 225 -2.86 33.49 -5.95
CA HIS A 225 -2.54 32.78 -7.19
C HIS A 225 -3.78 32.12 -7.80
N ARG A 226 -3.83 32.08 -9.13
CA ARG A 226 -4.84 31.30 -9.86
C ARG A 226 -4.55 29.81 -9.79
N CYS A 227 -5.59 28.99 -9.71
CA CYS A 227 -5.46 27.55 -9.80
C CYS A 227 -4.90 27.14 -11.18
N LEU A 228 -3.94 26.21 -11.20
CA LEU A 228 -3.32 25.72 -12.44
C LEU A 228 -3.91 24.38 -12.92
N LEU A 229 -4.84 23.80 -12.15
CA LEU A 229 -5.52 22.57 -12.54
C LEU A 229 -6.58 22.85 -13.59
N ASP A 230 -6.93 21.80 -14.33
CA ASP A 230 -8.17 21.82 -15.11
C ASP A 230 -9.36 21.82 -14.15
N CYS A 231 -10.48 22.35 -14.62
CA CYS A 231 -11.69 22.52 -13.84
C CYS A 231 -12.13 21.19 -13.21
N TYR A 232 -12.50 21.23 -11.92
CA TYR A 232 -13.00 20.10 -11.17
C TYR A 232 -14.05 20.56 -10.14
N PRO A 233 -15.00 19.71 -9.73
CA PRO A 233 -16.17 20.12 -8.95
C PRO A 233 -15.95 20.15 -7.43
N HIS A 234 -14.71 20.05 -6.95
CA HIS A 234 -14.40 20.06 -5.51
C HIS A 234 -13.72 21.36 -5.06
N ASP A 235 -13.77 21.62 -3.75
CA ASP A 235 -13.16 22.80 -3.16
C ASP A 235 -11.63 22.82 -3.31
N HIS A 236 -11.09 24.03 -3.39
CA HIS A 236 -9.66 24.26 -3.55
C HIS A 236 -8.89 24.27 -2.21
N ASP A 237 -9.55 24.01 -1.08
CA ASP A 237 -8.94 24.07 0.26
C ASP A 237 -7.76 23.11 0.45
N LYS A 238 -7.80 21.94 -0.20
CA LYS A 238 -6.73 20.94 -0.14
C LYS A 238 -5.65 21.16 -1.20
N TYR A 239 -5.90 22.02 -2.19
CA TYR A 239 -4.97 22.27 -3.27
C TYR A 239 -3.81 23.15 -2.79
N LYS A 240 -2.60 22.59 -2.83
CA LYS A 240 -1.37 23.35 -2.55
C LYS A 240 -0.90 24.02 -3.83
N CYS A 241 -0.90 25.36 -3.81
CA CYS A 241 -0.44 26.18 -4.93
C CYS A 241 1.00 25.79 -5.34
N LYS A 242 1.20 25.52 -6.63
CA LYS A 242 2.52 25.17 -7.21
C LYS A 242 3.26 26.37 -7.81
N GLN A 243 2.67 27.57 -7.74
CA GLN A 243 3.33 28.79 -8.21
C GLN A 243 4.44 29.23 -7.25
N LYS A 244 5.34 30.10 -7.71
CA LYS A 244 6.44 30.64 -6.90
C LYS A 244 5.87 31.43 -5.72
N CYS A 245 6.52 31.36 -4.57
CA CYS A 245 6.10 32.14 -3.42
C CYS A 245 6.53 33.61 -3.58
N GLU A 246 5.57 34.53 -3.49
CA GLU A 246 5.84 35.98 -3.54
C GLU A 246 6.17 36.59 -2.16
N LYS A 247 6.15 35.77 -1.10
CA LYS A 247 6.48 36.21 0.26
C LYS A 247 7.97 36.57 0.37
N ARG A 248 8.26 37.53 1.25
CA ARG A 248 9.61 37.98 1.56
C ARG A 248 9.95 37.69 3.02
N CYS A 249 11.21 37.35 3.30
CA CYS A 249 11.69 37.19 4.67
C CYS A 249 11.85 38.56 5.38
N PRO A 250 12.12 38.62 6.70
CA PRO A 250 12.34 39.89 7.40
C PRO A 250 13.44 40.78 6.81
N PHE A 251 14.42 40.18 6.13
CA PHE A 251 15.50 40.87 5.41
C PHE A 251 15.17 41.13 3.92
N LYS A 252 13.90 41.07 3.53
CA LYS A 252 13.36 41.37 2.19
C LYS A 252 13.78 40.43 1.04
N HIS A 253 14.49 39.33 1.32
CA HIS A 253 14.78 38.30 0.32
C HIS A 253 13.50 37.59 -0.12
N GLN A 254 13.35 37.35 -1.43
CA GLN A 254 12.24 36.61 -2.00
C GLN A 254 12.33 35.11 -1.66
N CYS A 255 11.22 34.52 -1.23
CA CYS A 255 11.16 33.10 -0.95
C CYS A 255 11.38 32.27 -2.22
N GLN A 256 12.23 31.24 -2.14
CA GLN A 256 12.52 30.33 -3.27
C GLN A 256 11.62 29.09 -3.30
N ALA A 257 10.78 28.89 -2.29
CA ALA A 257 9.89 27.74 -2.21
C ALA A 257 8.59 27.94 -3.04
N GLY A 258 7.84 26.85 -3.23
CA GLY A 258 6.50 26.90 -3.79
C GLY A 258 5.51 27.55 -2.82
N CYS A 259 4.56 28.31 -3.34
CA CYS A 259 3.60 29.09 -2.54
C CYS A 259 2.73 28.23 -1.61
N GLY A 260 2.35 27.03 -2.04
CA GLY A 260 1.56 26.07 -1.25
C GLY A 260 2.34 25.32 -0.16
N GLN A 261 3.62 25.65 0.04
CA GLN A 261 4.46 25.12 1.10
C GLN A 261 4.70 26.19 2.17
N GLU A 262 4.93 25.75 3.40
CA GLU A 262 5.44 26.65 4.44
C GLU A 262 6.79 27.20 4.00
N CYS A 263 6.99 28.51 4.19
CA CYS A 263 8.23 29.15 3.77
C CYS A 263 9.39 28.62 4.62
N PRO A 264 10.38 27.93 4.02
CA PRO A 264 11.53 27.47 4.77
C PRO A 264 12.35 28.67 5.28
N PRO A 265 13.17 28.47 6.33
CA PRO A 265 14.16 29.45 6.76
C PRO A 265 14.98 29.97 5.58
N CYS A 266 15.14 31.29 5.49
CA CYS A 266 15.89 31.92 4.41
C CYS A 266 17.38 31.55 4.52
N GLN A 267 17.91 30.86 3.50
CA GLN A 267 19.32 30.44 3.40
C GLN A 267 20.17 31.38 2.54
N THR A 268 19.62 32.50 2.06
CA THR A 268 20.39 33.49 1.30
C THR A 268 21.61 33.93 2.13
N PRO A 269 22.84 33.79 1.60
CA PRO A 269 24.05 34.16 2.32
C PRO A 269 24.06 35.66 2.57
N VAL A 270 24.27 36.06 3.82
CA VAL A 270 24.45 37.45 4.22
C VAL A 270 25.68 37.57 5.11
N LEU A 271 26.41 38.68 4.96
CA LEU A 271 27.53 39.00 5.84
C LEU A 271 26.99 39.37 7.23
N LYS A 272 27.41 38.63 8.26
CA LYS A 272 27.11 38.93 9.66
C LYS A 272 28.39 38.86 10.48
N THR A 273 28.46 39.71 11.51
CA THR A 273 29.57 39.71 12.47
C THR A 273 29.27 38.74 13.61
N LEU A 274 30.13 37.76 13.83
CA LEU A 274 30.01 36.81 14.96
C LEU A 274 30.50 37.45 16.29
N PRO A 275 30.18 36.86 17.46
CA PRO A 275 30.68 37.34 18.76
C PRO A 275 32.21 37.41 18.87
N CYS A 276 32.93 36.61 18.09
CA CYS A 276 34.39 36.67 17.97
C CYS A 276 34.90 37.83 17.09
N LYS A 277 34.02 38.76 16.67
CA LYS A 277 34.27 39.92 15.79
C LYS A 277 34.65 39.62 14.34
N HIS A 278 34.58 38.36 13.92
CA HIS A 278 34.80 37.99 12.52
C HIS A 278 33.53 38.19 11.69
N GLU A 279 33.69 38.77 10.49
CA GLU A 279 32.65 38.82 9.48
C GLU A 279 32.64 37.53 8.67
N VAL A 280 31.48 36.90 8.59
CA VAL A 280 31.28 35.62 7.90
C VAL A 280 29.99 35.65 7.11
N SER A 281 29.97 34.93 5.99
CA SER A 281 28.77 34.72 5.19
C SER A 281 27.98 33.55 5.75
N ILE A 282 26.87 33.82 6.43
CA ILE A 282 25.95 32.79 6.97
C ILE A 282 24.52 32.98 6.44
N GLY A 283 23.68 31.97 6.59
CA GLY A 283 22.29 32.04 6.13
C GLY A 283 21.52 33.19 6.80
N CYS A 284 20.66 33.86 6.03
CA CYS A 284 19.84 34.99 6.50
C CYS A 284 19.08 34.70 7.81
N PHE A 285 18.53 33.49 7.97
CA PHE A 285 17.83 33.05 9.18
C PHE A 285 18.75 32.48 10.29
N GLU A 286 20.04 32.28 10.01
CA GLU A 286 20.98 31.77 11.02
C GLU A 286 21.33 32.85 12.05
N ASP A 287 21.36 32.44 13.32
CA ASP A 287 21.69 33.30 14.46
C ASP A 287 23.24 33.38 14.62
N PRO A 288 23.85 34.58 14.48
CA PRO A 288 25.28 34.77 14.68
C PRO A 288 25.81 34.27 16.03
N LEU A 289 24.97 34.21 17.07
CA LEU A 289 25.37 33.75 18.40
C LEU A 289 25.61 32.24 18.48
N ARG A 290 25.02 31.47 17.55
CA ARG A 290 25.04 30.01 17.55
C ARG A 290 25.93 29.41 16.46
N CYS A 291 26.42 30.22 15.54
CA CYS A 291 27.24 29.74 14.43
C CYS A 291 28.72 29.59 14.82
N PRO A 292 29.35 28.43 14.60
CA PRO A 292 30.78 28.25 14.82
C PRO A 292 31.57 29.08 13.78
N CYS A 293 32.50 29.90 14.25
CA CYS A 293 33.32 30.73 13.37
C CYS A 293 34.30 29.86 12.55
N PRO A 294 34.25 29.88 11.20
CA PRO A 294 35.17 29.12 10.33
C PRO A 294 36.53 29.79 10.14
N VAL A 295 36.72 31.05 10.56
CA VAL A 295 38.00 31.77 10.37
C VAL A 295 39.12 31.03 11.07
N ILE A 296 40.18 30.71 10.32
CA ILE A 296 41.38 30.04 10.83
C ILE A 296 42.30 31.08 11.46
N LEU A 297 42.75 30.80 12.69
CA LEU A 297 43.67 31.65 13.45
C LEU A 297 44.80 30.80 14.01
N THR A 298 46.00 31.36 14.08
CA THR A 298 47.14 30.77 14.78
C THR A 298 46.95 30.92 16.29
N LYS A 299 46.70 29.83 17.01
CA LYS A 299 46.58 29.81 18.48
C LYS A 299 47.83 29.24 19.13
N GLU A 300 48.28 29.87 20.21
CA GLU A 300 49.34 29.32 21.07
C GLU A 300 48.72 28.33 22.08
N LEU A 301 49.24 27.11 22.10
CA LEU A 301 48.81 26.03 22.99
C LEU A 301 49.44 26.18 24.38
N TYR A 302 48.92 25.49 25.40
CA TYR A 302 49.51 25.49 26.75
C TYR A 302 50.98 25.04 26.79
N CYS A 303 51.42 24.26 25.79
CA CYS A 303 52.81 23.86 25.60
C CYS A 303 53.67 24.89 24.85
N LYS A 304 53.17 26.11 24.62
CA LYS A 304 53.80 27.24 23.89
C LYS A 304 54.02 27.03 22.39
N HIS A 305 53.53 25.93 21.82
CA HIS A 305 53.54 25.72 20.37
C HIS A 305 52.36 26.41 19.70
N LYS A 306 52.56 26.88 18.47
CA LYS A 306 51.52 27.53 17.65
C LYS A 306 50.85 26.52 16.72
N LYS A 307 49.53 26.59 16.58
CA LYS A 307 48.75 25.75 15.65
C LYS A 307 47.60 26.55 15.03
N ASP A 308 47.43 26.39 13.72
CA ASP A 308 46.35 27.03 12.97
C ASP A 308 45.06 26.22 13.13
N VAL A 309 44.05 26.85 13.72
CA VAL A 309 42.74 26.22 13.98
C VAL A 309 41.61 27.22 13.81
N ALA A 310 40.40 26.72 13.56
CA ALA A 310 39.23 27.56 13.49
C ALA A 310 38.98 28.29 14.81
N CYS A 311 38.52 29.54 14.73
CA CYS A 311 38.35 30.45 15.86
C CYS A 311 37.49 29.86 16.98
N HIS A 312 36.45 29.09 16.66
CA HIS A 312 35.56 28.44 17.63
C HIS A 312 36.21 27.30 18.45
N VAL A 313 37.34 26.73 17.99
CA VAL A 313 38.00 25.60 18.66
C VAL A 313 38.73 26.07 19.91
N LYS A 314 38.35 25.54 21.08
CA LYS A 314 39.02 25.85 22.36
C LYS A 314 40.42 25.25 22.42
N VAL A 315 41.39 25.99 22.98
CA VAL A 315 42.80 25.56 23.10
C VAL A 315 42.96 24.24 23.86
N SER A 316 42.12 23.99 24.86
CA SER A 316 42.14 22.75 25.65
C SER A 316 41.80 21.47 24.87
N ALA A 317 41.11 21.59 23.74
CA ALA A 317 40.75 20.45 22.90
C ALA A 317 41.83 20.12 21.86
N ILE A 318 42.86 20.96 21.72
CA ILE A 318 43.85 20.86 20.66
C ILE A 318 45.03 19.99 21.13
N LYS A 319 45.28 18.89 20.41
CA LYS A 319 46.48 18.07 20.60
C LYS A 319 47.65 18.70 19.84
N CYS A 320 48.76 18.90 20.57
CA CYS A 320 50.00 19.46 20.02
C CYS A 320 50.86 18.38 19.36
N GLU A 321 50.88 18.34 18.04
CA GLU A 321 51.66 17.36 17.24
C GLU A 321 53.13 17.76 17.05
N THR A 322 53.55 18.94 17.51
CA THR A 322 54.96 19.37 17.47
C THR A 322 55.84 18.36 18.19
N LEU A 323 56.93 17.95 17.53
CA LEU A 323 57.93 17.04 18.08
C LEU A 323 58.82 17.77 19.07
N VAL A 324 58.90 17.28 20.31
CA VAL A 324 59.74 17.81 21.39
C VAL A 324 60.67 16.73 21.93
N GLU A 325 61.88 17.13 22.30
CA GLU A 325 62.85 16.24 22.94
C GLU A 325 62.47 16.01 24.42
N LYS A 326 62.26 14.75 24.79
CA LYS A 326 61.88 14.34 26.15
C LYS A 326 62.91 13.34 26.66
N LYS A 327 63.45 13.58 27.86
CA LYS A 327 64.29 12.61 28.59
C LYS A 327 63.39 11.63 29.35
N LEU A 328 63.46 10.34 29.00
CA LEU A 328 62.63 9.30 29.58
C LEU A 328 63.11 8.95 31.00
N ALA A 329 62.27 9.19 32.01
CA ALA A 329 62.64 8.99 33.42
C ALA A 329 63.05 7.55 33.77
N ARG A 330 62.55 6.55 33.04
CA ARG A 330 62.83 5.12 33.31
C ARG A 330 64.23 4.67 32.85
N CYS A 331 64.78 5.29 31.81
CA CYS A 331 66.05 4.84 31.21
C CYS A 331 67.07 5.94 30.98
N GLY A 332 66.71 7.21 31.22
CA GLY A 332 67.61 8.35 31.06
C GLY A 332 67.86 8.81 29.62
N HIS A 333 67.34 8.11 28.61
CA HIS A 333 67.53 8.45 27.19
C HIS A 333 66.65 9.62 26.72
N THR A 334 67.18 10.43 25.80
CA THR A 334 66.47 11.57 25.18
C THR A 334 66.01 11.24 23.77
N GLN A 335 64.72 11.45 23.48
CA GLN A 335 64.11 11.17 22.17
C GLN A 335 63.01 12.17 21.82
N LYS A 336 62.70 12.31 20.52
CA LYS A 336 61.68 13.24 20.00
C LYS A 336 60.31 12.58 19.97
N PHE A 337 59.32 13.18 20.65
CA PHE A 337 57.93 12.70 20.68
C PHE A 337 56.94 13.83 20.45
N GLN A 338 55.71 13.49 20.04
CA GLN A 338 54.63 14.47 19.95
C GLN A 338 54.38 15.09 21.33
N CYS A 339 54.25 16.41 21.39
CA CYS A 339 54.17 17.14 22.65
C CYS A 339 53.03 16.65 23.55
N TYR A 340 51.86 16.32 22.99
CA TYR A 340 50.70 15.82 23.75
C TYR A 340 50.88 14.41 24.34
N GLU A 341 51.86 13.62 23.90
CA GLU A 341 52.03 12.25 24.38
C GLU A 341 52.55 12.21 25.83
N PRO A 342 51.86 11.50 26.74
CA PRO A 342 52.25 11.44 28.14
C PRO A 342 53.47 10.54 28.34
N MET A 343 54.45 11.00 29.13
CA MET A 343 55.77 10.36 29.28
C MET A 343 55.74 8.89 29.73
N HIS A 344 54.68 8.45 30.43
CA HIS A 344 54.57 7.09 30.95
C HIS A 344 54.13 6.05 29.90
N ARG A 345 53.61 6.47 28.73
CA ARG A 345 53.20 5.57 27.64
C ARG A 345 54.26 5.42 26.55
N VAL A 346 55.31 6.21 26.63
CA VAL A 346 56.33 6.31 25.59
C VAL A 346 57.37 5.20 25.77
N LYS A 347 57.63 4.43 24.71
CA LYS A 347 58.63 3.36 24.71
C LYS A 347 59.96 3.91 24.17
N CYS A 348 61.05 3.66 24.90
CA CYS A 348 62.38 4.05 24.45
C CYS A 348 62.82 3.19 23.25
N ASP A 349 63.16 3.81 22.12
CA ASP A 349 63.69 3.11 20.94
C ASP A 349 65.23 3.14 20.82
N VAL A 350 65.96 3.77 21.76
CA VAL A 350 67.43 3.82 21.78
C VAL A 350 67.98 2.40 21.88
N LYS A 351 68.86 2.04 20.94
CA LYS A 351 69.61 0.79 20.98
C LYS A 351 70.80 0.94 21.93
N VAL A 352 70.88 0.06 22.93
CA VAL A 352 71.95 0.02 23.93
C VAL A 352 72.59 -1.36 23.97
N GLU A 353 73.87 -1.43 24.32
CA GLU A 353 74.56 -2.68 24.61
C GLU A 353 74.24 -3.09 26.06
N HIS A 354 73.59 -4.24 26.22
CA HIS A 354 73.18 -4.74 27.52
C HIS A 354 73.64 -6.18 27.69
N THR A 355 74.26 -6.48 28.83
CA THR A 355 74.67 -7.84 29.20
C THR A 355 73.61 -8.46 30.09
N PHE A 356 72.95 -9.52 29.63
CA PHE A 356 71.86 -10.14 30.37
C PHE A 356 72.37 -11.03 31.50
N SER A 357 71.92 -10.78 32.73
CA SER A 357 72.32 -11.56 33.90
C SER A 357 71.89 -13.04 33.86
N CYS A 358 70.90 -13.42 33.02
CA CYS A 358 70.53 -14.85 32.86
C CYS A 358 71.55 -15.69 32.07
N CYS A 359 72.34 -15.09 31.17
CA CYS A 359 73.20 -15.86 30.26
C CYS A 359 74.56 -15.21 29.96
N ASN A 360 74.89 -14.06 30.57
CA ASN A 360 76.12 -13.29 30.38
C ASN A 360 76.46 -12.92 28.92
N SER A 361 75.50 -13.01 28.00
CA SER A 361 75.68 -12.54 26.61
C SER A 361 75.41 -11.04 26.51
N THR A 362 76.25 -10.34 25.71
CA THR A 362 76.11 -8.90 25.44
C THR A 362 75.51 -8.70 24.06
N GLN A 363 74.39 -7.97 23.96
CA GLN A 363 73.73 -7.69 22.69
C GLN A 363 73.31 -6.22 22.58
N ARG A 364 73.23 -5.69 21.35
CA ARG A 364 72.57 -4.40 21.05
C ARG A 364 71.07 -4.59 20.98
N ILE A 365 70.35 -4.11 21.98
CA ILE A 365 68.88 -4.22 22.06
C ILE A 365 68.23 -2.86 22.28
N ILE A 366 66.96 -2.71 21.90
CA ILE A 366 66.19 -1.50 22.18
C ILE A 366 65.94 -1.42 23.69
N CYS A 367 66.21 -0.25 24.29
CA CYS A 367 66.17 -0.03 25.72
C CYS A 367 64.83 -0.44 26.39
N PHE A 368 63.68 -0.21 25.76
CA PHE A 368 62.37 -0.67 26.28
C PHE A 368 62.30 -2.21 26.42
N GLN A 369 63.07 -2.96 25.65
CA GLN A 369 63.06 -4.44 25.65
C GLN A 369 63.91 -5.05 26.78
N ILE A 370 64.75 -4.29 27.48
CA ILE A 370 65.61 -4.79 28.58
C ILE A 370 64.79 -5.39 29.72
N GLY A 371 63.71 -4.72 30.14
CA GLY A 371 62.84 -5.20 31.23
C GLY A 371 61.88 -6.33 30.84
N ASN A 372 61.84 -6.70 29.56
CA ASN A 372 60.98 -7.77 29.02
C ASN A 372 61.82 -8.97 28.51
N HIS A 373 63.10 -9.05 28.87
CA HIS A 373 63.94 -10.18 28.52
C HIS A 373 63.60 -11.39 29.40
N ASN A 374 62.71 -12.23 28.88
CA ASN A 374 62.47 -13.56 29.42
C ASN A 374 63.20 -14.55 28.51
N CYS A 375 64.29 -15.12 29.01
CA CYS A 375 65.10 -16.14 28.34
C CYS A 375 64.21 -17.29 27.75
N ASN A 376 62.98 -17.49 28.23
CA ASN A 376 62.01 -18.52 27.77
C ASN A 376 61.09 -18.15 26.57
N LYS A 377 61.16 -16.94 25.99
CA LYS A 377 60.19 -16.50 24.94
C LYS A 377 60.81 -16.06 23.61
N MET A 378 62.09 -16.28 23.37
CA MET A 378 62.70 -16.13 22.03
C MET A 378 63.07 -17.51 21.46
N PRO A 379 62.88 -17.78 20.15
CA PRO A 379 62.84 -19.16 19.64
C PRO A 379 64.20 -19.88 19.56
N ASN A 380 65.32 -19.25 19.92
CA ASN A 380 66.67 -19.74 19.55
C ASN A 380 67.68 -19.84 20.69
N PHE A 381 67.26 -19.96 21.96
CA PHE A 381 68.18 -20.28 23.05
C PHE A 381 67.62 -21.38 23.95
N GLU A 382 68.23 -22.56 23.87
CA GLU A 382 67.93 -23.72 24.71
C GLU A 382 68.60 -23.57 26.09
N HIS A 383 67.79 -23.48 27.14
CA HIS A 383 68.19 -23.90 28.48
C HIS A 383 67.12 -24.81 29.06
N GLU A 384 67.47 -26.08 29.25
CA GLU A 384 66.71 -27.11 29.95
C GLU A 384 66.43 -26.64 31.40
N SER A 385 65.20 -26.64 31.90
CA SER A 385 64.59 -27.86 32.44
C SER A 385 63.15 -27.57 32.94
N LEU A 386 62.28 -27.08 32.05
CA LEU A 386 60.84 -27.34 32.21
C LEU A 386 60.58 -28.72 31.60
N GLN A 387 60.40 -29.73 32.44
CA GLN A 387 60.13 -31.08 31.96
C GLN A 387 58.73 -31.14 31.33
N ASN A 388 58.60 -31.88 30.22
CA ASN A 388 57.30 -32.17 29.63
C ASN A 388 56.48 -32.96 30.66
N CYS A 389 55.33 -32.42 31.05
CA CYS A 389 54.45 -33.09 31.98
C CYS A 389 53.82 -34.31 31.30
N LYS A 390 54.18 -35.52 31.73
CA LYS A 390 53.60 -36.78 31.22
C LYS A 390 52.23 -37.11 31.83
N ARG A 391 51.66 -36.21 32.65
CA ARG A 391 50.34 -36.42 33.26
C ARG A 391 49.24 -36.18 32.23
N VAL A 392 48.26 -37.08 32.22
CA VAL A 392 47.03 -36.94 31.46
C VAL A 392 45.96 -36.31 32.35
N CYS A 393 45.13 -35.44 31.79
CA CYS A 393 43.93 -34.97 32.49
C CYS A 393 42.93 -36.13 32.66
N PHE A 394 41.89 -35.93 33.48
CA PHE A 394 40.84 -36.94 33.72
C PHE A 394 40.19 -37.49 32.44
N LEU A 395 40.18 -36.72 31.34
CA LEU A 395 39.64 -37.12 30.04
C LEU A 395 40.73 -37.66 29.08
N GLY A 396 41.91 -38.03 29.57
CA GLY A 396 42.96 -38.72 28.81
C GLY A 396 43.89 -37.82 27.97
N HIS A 397 43.68 -36.50 27.93
CA HIS A 397 44.55 -35.61 27.17
C HIS A 397 45.91 -35.38 27.85
N PRO A 398 47.05 -35.54 27.14
CA PRO A 398 48.37 -35.27 27.67
C PRO A 398 48.58 -33.77 27.89
N CYS A 399 49.21 -33.40 29.01
CA CYS A 399 49.54 -32.00 29.31
C CYS A 399 50.58 -31.46 28.32
N SER A 400 50.19 -30.49 27.49
CA SER A 400 51.07 -29.85 26.51
C SER A 400 51.97 -28.75 27.10
N ASN A 401 51.76 -28.41 28.38
CA ASN A 401 52.46 -27.31 29.04
C ASN A 401 53.71 -27.83 29.76
N LYS A 402 54.83 -27.11 29.61
CA LYS A 402 56.05 -27.36 30.37
C LYS A 402 55.95 -26.63 31.72
N HIS A 403 55.96 -27.38 32.83
CA HIS A 403 55.92 -26.85 34.20
C HIS A 403 56.77 -27.71 35.14
N LYS A 404 57.09 -27.23 36.34
CA LYS A 404 57.93 -27.98 37.31
C LYS A 404 57.21 -29.23 37.83
N LEU A 405 57.98 -30.28 38.13
CA LEU A 405 57.49 -31.53 38.71
C LEU A 405 57.05 -31.28 40.16
N GLY A 406 55.75 -31.36 40.43
CA GLY A 406 55.16 -31.10 41.77
C GLY A 406 54.06 -30.05 41.77
N ASP A 407 54.04 -29.14 40.79
CA ASP A 407 52.98 -28.13 40.65
C ASP A 407 51.68 -28.74 40.10
N ILE A 408 50.55 -28.10 40.44
CA ILE A 408 49.23 -28.44 39.89
C ILE A 408 49.24 -28.11 38.39
N CYS A 409 48.89 -29.09 37.54
CA CYS A 409 48.84 -28.87 36.10
C CYS A 409 47.84 -27.75 35.76
N PRO A 410 48.17 -26.81 34.85
CA PRO A 410 47.20 -25.83 34.35
C PRO A 410 45.96 -26.52 33.76
N PRO A 411 44.77 -25.91 33.85
CA PRO A 411 43.55 -26.49 33.30
C PRO A 411 43.70 -26.78 31.81
N CYS A 412 43.29 -27.98 31.40
CA CYS A 412 43.46 -28.46 30.02
C CYS A 412 42.72 -27.55 29.03
N LEU A 413 43.46 -26.99 28.07
CA LEU A 413 42.95 -26.09 27.03
C LEU A 413 42.54 -26.81 25.75
N ASN A 414 42.74 -28.13 25.64
CA ASN A 414 42.29 -28.89 24.48
C ASN A 414 40.78 -28.73 24.29
N LEU A 415 40.41 -28.32 23.09
CA LEU A 415 39.03 -28.20 22.68
C LEU A 415 38.48 -29.62 22.47
N THR A 416 37.34 -29.87 23.09
CA THR A 416 36.57 -31.09 22.92
C THR A 416 35.19 -30.71 22.45
N SER A 417 34.69 -31.41 21.44
CA SER A 417 33.31 -31.24 21.01
C SER A 417 32.39 -31.81 22.10
N LYS A 418 31.60 -30.94 22.73
CA LYS A 418 30.64 -31.34 23.76
C LYS A 418 29.23 -30.89 23.36
N MET A 419 28.25 -31.75 23.57
CA MET A 419 26.84 -31.43 23.35
C MET A 419 26.32 -30.56 24.49
N LEU A 420 25.82 -29.37 24.16
CA LEU A 420 25.19 -28.44 25.08
C LEU A 420 23.77 -28.92 25.44
N LYS A 421 23.18 -28.36 26.50
CA LYS A 421 21.79 -28.68 26.92
C LYS A 421 20.74 -28.49 25.81
N CYS A 422 21.01 -27.62 24.84
CA CYS A 422 20.14 -27.37 23.70
C CYS A 422 20.30 -28.41 22.56
N GLY A 423 21.13 -29.43 22.72
CA GLY A 423 21.39 -30.47 21.70
C GLY A 423 22.45 -30.10 20.65
N HIS A 424 22.99 -28.88 20.66
CA HIS A 424 24.04 -28.46 19.73
C HIS A 424 25.45 -28.77 20.26
N ASN A 425 26.36 -29.12 19.36
CA ASN A 425 27.77 -29.35 19.70
C ASN A 425 28.54 -28.03 19.71
N SER A 426 29.43 -27.85 20.69
CA SER A 426 30.34 -26.72 20.78
C SER A 426 31.73 -27.18 21.17
N GLU A 427 32.75 -26.58 20.57
CA GLU A 427 34.14 -26.80 20.96
C GLU A 427 34.44 -26.06 22.26
N LEU A 428 34.64 -26.81 23.33
CA LEU A 428 34.91 -26.27 24.66
C LEU A 428 36.23 -26.81 25.21
N PRO A 429 37.01 -25.97 25.93
CA PRO A 429 38.16 -26.45 26.68
C PRO A 429 37.74 -27.60 27.59
N CYS A 430 38.54 -28.66 27.63
CA CYS A 430 38.29 -29.90 28.36
C CYS A 430 37.76 -29.68 29.80
N HIS A 431 38.29 -28.67 30.51
CA HIS A 431 37.91 -28.33 31.88
C HIS A 431 36.57 -27.57 32.02
N LYS A 432 36.02 -27.00 30.94
CA LYS A 432 34.72 -26.31 30.97
C LYS A 432 33.57 -27.30 30.85
N LEU A 433 32.58 -27.15 31.71
CA LEU A 433 31.33 -27.91 31.67
C LEU A 433 30.39 -27.36 30.59
N PRO A 434 29.68 -28.21 29.82
CA PRO A 434 28.70 -27.76 28.81
C PRO A 434 27.57 -26.90 29.41
N SER A 435 27.27 -27.08 30.70
CA SER A 435 26.21 -26.38 31.42
C SER A 435 26.47 -24.89 31.62
N THR A 436 27.73 -24.43 31.55
CA THR A 436 28.10 -23.02 31.78
C THR A 436 28.31 -22.25 30.48
N HIS A 437 28.10 -22.87 29.31
CA HIS A 437 28.30 -22.24 28.01
C HIS A 437 26.97 -21.95 27.31
N THR A 438 26.84 -20.74 26.78
CA THR A 438 25.70 -20.31 25.97
C THR A 438 25.90 -20.70 24.52
N CYS A 439 24.90 -21.36 23.92
CA CYS A 439 24.96 -21.76 22.52
C CYS A 439 24.88 -20.55 21.57
N SER A 440 25.89 -20.40 20.71
CA SER A 440 25.99 -19.38 19.67
C SER A 440 25.50 -19.81 18.28
N GLU A 441 25.02 -21.05 18.13
CA GLU A 441 24.45 -21.54 16.86
C GLU A 441 23.22 -20.74 16.44
N MET A 442 23.12 -20.43 15.14
CA MET A 442 22.02 -19.67 14.56
C MET A 442 20.91 -20.63 14.13
N ILE A 443 19.77 -20.59 14.80
CA ILE A 443 18.60 -21.42 14.48
C ILE A 443 17.41 -20.57 14.07
N LYS A 444 16.57 -21.11 13.19
CA LYS A 444 15.30 -20.48 12.79
C LYS A 444 14.32 -20.60 13.96
N LYS A 445 13.87 -19.48 14.53
CA LYS A 445 12.83 -19.44 15.57
C LYS A 445 11.63 -18.63 15.10
N LEU A 446 10.43 -19.09 15.48
CA LEU A 446 9.21 -18.28 15.40
C LEU A 446 9.21 -17.28 16.57
N LEU A 447 9.23 -15.99 16.25
CA LEU A 447 9.19 -14.92 17.24
C LEU A 447 7.75 -14.69 17.73
N ALA A 448 7.57 -14.02 18.87
CA ALA A 448 6.24 -13.70 19.42
C ALA A 448 5.34 -12.86 18.47
N CYS A 449 5.95 -12.16 17.50
CA CYS A 449 5.23 -11.44 16.44
C CYS A 449 4.70 -12.35 15.31
N GLY A 450 5.04 -13.64 15.32
CA GLY A 450 4.71 -14.63 14.29
C GLY A 450 5.65 -14.65 13.09
N HIS A 451 6.76 -13.91 13.11
CA HIS A 451 7.79 -13.96 12.05
C HIS A 451 8.89 -14.96 12.38
N GLU A 452 9.34 -15.70 11.36
CA GLU A 452 10.49 -16.60 11.46
C GLU A 452 11.80 -15.84 11.20
N GLN A 453 12.76 -15.90 12.13
CA GLN A 453 14.10 -15.33 11.92
C GLN A 453 15.19 -16.24 12.48
N PHE A 454 16.37 -16.19 11.87
CA PHE A 454 17.57 -16.82 12.41
C PHE A 454 18.08 -16.03 13.61
N VAL A 455 18.07 -16.67 14.78
CA VAL A 455 18.57 -16.09 16.04
C VAL A 455 19.47 -17.09 16.75
N GLN A 456 20.39 -16.59 17.58
CA GLN A 456 21.24 -17.49 18.37
C GLN A 456 20.38 -18.37 19.29
N CYS A 457 20.71 -19.65 19.38
CA CYS A 457 19.97 -20.64 20.14
C CYS A 457 19.75 -20.21 21.60
N ALA A 458 20.74 -19.56 22.23
CA ALA A 458 20.65 -19.05 23.60
C ALA A 458 19.68 -17.86 23.79
N ILE A 459 19.23 -17.19 22.73
CA ILE A 459 18.31 -16.05 22.84
C ILE A 459 16.87 -16.55 22.97
N ILE A 460 16.15 -16.08 23.99
CA ILE A 460 14.72 -16.36 24.18
C ILE A 460 13.92 -15.53 23.17
N SER A 461 12.97 -16.14 22.45
CA SER A 461 12.23 -15.51 21.33
C SER A 461 11.51 -14.20 21.70
N ARG A 462 11.18 -13.99 22.97
CA ARG A 462 10.51 -12.77 23.48
C ARG A 462 11.45 -11.56 23.62
N ASP A 463 12.75 -11.80 23.78
CA ASP A 463 13.75 -10.75 24.03
C ASP A 463 14.39 -10.24 22.72
N PHE A 464 14.10 -10.89 21.59
CA PHE A 464 14.62 -10.52 20.29
C PHE A 464 13.68 -9.55 19.56
N LYS A 465 14.19 -8.36 19.21
CA LYS A 465 13.45 -7.39 18.38
C LYS A 465 13.42 -7.87 16.94
N CYS A 466 12.22 -8.15 16.43
CA CYS A 466 12.04 -8.61 15.06
C CYS A 466 12.51 -7.55 14.05
N LYS A 467 13.26 -7.99 13.04
CA LYS A 467 13.73 -7.14 11.93
C LYS A 467 12.92 -7.30 10.64
N ALA A 468 11.89 -8.13 10.63
CA ALA A 468 11.06 -8.35 9.46
C ALA A 468 10.08 -7.19 9.21
N GLU A 469 9.65 -7.04 7.97
CA GLU A 469 8.56 -6.16 7.59
C GLU A 469 7.22 -6.85 7.89
N CYS A 470 6.34 -6.14 8.60
CA CYS A 470 5.06 -6.64 9.06
C CYS A 470 3.94 -6.07 8.18
N ARG A 471 2.98 -6.93 7.78
CA ARG A 471 1.72 -6.53 7.13
C ARG A 471 0.48 -6.73 8.03
N LYS A 472 0.65 -7.30 9.24
CA LYS A 472 -0.48 -7.61 10.13
C LYS A 472 -1.18 -6.33 10.62
N ASN A 473 -2.51 -6.32 10.52
CA ASN A 473 -3.49 -5.32 10.98
C ASN A 473 -3.65 -4.00 10.21
N CYS A 474 -2.76 -3.60 9.29
CA CYS A 474 -2.95 -2.32 8.58
C CYS A 474 -2.79 -2.34 7.06
N GLY A 475 -2.43 -3.49 6.47
CA GLY A 475 -2.29 -3.64 5.00
C GLY A 475 -1.15 -2.83 4.38
N VAL A 476 -0.27 -2.21 5.18
CA VAL A 476 0.87 -1.41 4.74
C VAL A 476 2.16 -2.03 5.27
N GLU A 477 3.20 -2.09 4.44
CA GLU A 477 4.52 -2.58 4.83
C GLU A 477 5.20 -1.60 5.80
N HIS A 478 5.53 -2.10 6.99
CA HIS A 478 6.34 -1.35 7.95
C HIS A 478 7.20 -2.28 8.80
N ALA A 479 8.27 -1.76 9.40
CA ALA A 479 9.10 -2.55 10.31
C ALA A 479 8.27 -3.09 11.50
N CYS A 480 8.47 -4.36 11.85
CA CYS A 480 7.87 -4.96 13.04
C CYS A 480 8.22 -4.16 14.30
N HIS A 481 7.28 -4.02 15.23
CA HIS A 481 7.35 -3.18 16.45
C HIS A 481 7.28 -1.65 16.25
N LYS A 482 7.07 -1.13 15.03
CA LYS A 482 6.68 0.28 14.85
C LYS A 482 5.17 0.45 14.97
N LYS A 483 4.72 1.60 15.51
CA LYS A 483 3.31 1.99 15.52
C LYS A 483 2.79 2.00 14.08
N CYS A 484 1.65 1.35 13.84
CA CYS A 484 0.97 1.46 12.56
C CYS A 484 0.78 2.94 12.20
N PRO A 485 1.01 3.35 10.93
CA PRO A 485 0.66 4.69 10.48
C PRO A 485 -0.81 4.96 10.82
N PRO A 486 -1.18 6.17 11.27
CA PRO A 486 -2.57 6.47 11.59
C PRO A 486 -3.42 6.31 10.33
N GLN A 487 -4.13 5.18 10.22
CA GLN A 487 -5.24 5.05 9.31
C GLN A 487 -6.28 6.08 9.75
N LYS A 488 -6.77 6.89 8.82
CA LYS A 488 -7.89 7.80 9.05
C LYS A 488 -9.04 6.99 9.64
N ARG A 489 -9.31 7.17 10.93
CA ARG A 489 -10.48 6.59 11.59
C ARG A 489 -11.72 7.07 10.86
N VAL A 490 -12.49 6.12 10.32
CA VAL A 490 -13.92 6.32 10.12
C VAL A 490 -14.50 6.54 11.52
N ALA A 491 -15.16 7.68 11.71
CA ALA A 491 -15.85 8.00 12.95
C ALA A 491 -17.06 7.07 13.07
N CYS A 492 -17.03 6.13 14.02
CA CYS A 492 -18.26 5.58 14.58
C CYS A 492 -18.75 6.53 15.67
N HIS A 493 -19.91 7.13 15.44
CA HIS A 493 -20.66 7.78 16.52
C HIS A 493 -21.15 6.72 17.51
N PRO A 494 -21.18 7.03 18.82
CA PRO A 494 -21.83 6.21 19.82
C PRO A 494 -23.34 6.51 19.80
N ASP A 495 -24.16 5.48 19.68
CA ASP A 495 -25.42 5.30 20.41
C ASP A 495 -26.19 4.12 19.83
N GLN A 496 -26.16 3.00 20.58
CA GLN A 496 -27.30 2.14 20.96
C GLN A 496 -26.82 0.71 21.25
N ASN A 497 -26.84 0.41 22.56
CA ASN A 497 -26.99 -0.87 23.23
C ASN A 497 -27.06 -2.15 22.38
N THR A 498 -26.07 -3.03 22.56
CA THR A 498 -26.31 -4.39 23.05
C THR A 498 -25.03 -4.96 23.69
N THR A 499 -25.15 -5.30 24.97
CA THR A 499 -24.22 -6.08 25.80
C THR A 499 -24.12 -7.53 25.34
N LEU A 500 -22.90 -8.12 25.31
CA LEU A 500 -22.61 -9.39 26.02
C LEU A 500 -21.11 -9.77 26.00
N ALA A 501 -20.59 -9.86 27.23
CA ALA A 501 -19.54 -10.72 27.81
C ALA A 501 -18.32 -11.19 26.98
N CYS A 502 -17.15 -10.88 27.52
CA CYS A 502 -15.92 -11.64 27.30
C CYS A 502 -15.98 -13.01 27.99
N ARG A 503 -15.59 -14.08 27.28
CA ARG A 503 -14.85 -15.22 27.84
C ARG A 503 -14.13 -16.03 26.74
N ASP A 504 -12.83 -16.15 26.94
CA ASP A 504 -11.89 -17.25 26.69
C ASP A 504 -11.82 -17.99 25.33
N GLU A 505 -10.63 -17.83 24.73
CA GLU A 505 -9.70 -18.81 24.16
C GLU A 505 -10.16 -19.91 23.17
N GLU A 506 -9.35 -20.00 22.09
CA GLU A 506 -9.16 -21.09 21.12
C GLU A 506 -9.94 -21.08 19.78
N ALA A 507 -9.17 -21.42 18.74
CA ALA A 507 -9.52 -21.70 17.35
C ALA A 507 -9.80 -20.52 16.41
N THR A 508 -8.76 -20.17 15.65
CA THR A 508 -8.85 -19.74 14.25
C THR A 508 -9.81 -20.66 13.47
N ASN A 509 -10.98 -20.17 13.09
CA ASN A 509 -11.78 -20.79 12.03
C ASN A 509 -11.76 -19.87 10.80
N GLU A 510 -10.78 -20.10 9.92
CA GLU A 510 -11.01 -19.94 8.47
C GLU A 510 -12.09 -20.98 8.11
N PHE A 511 -13.33 -20.54 7.90
CA PHE A 511 -14.39 -21.40 7.38
C PHE A 511 -14.22 -21.51 5.86
N THR A 512 -13.47 -22.51 5.42
CA THR A 512 -13.57 -23.04 4.05
C THR A 512 -14.70 -24.06 4.03
N GLU A 513 -15.76 -23.78 3.28
CA GLU A 513 -16.79 -24.78 2.99
C GLU A 513 -16.67 -25.21 1.53
N LYS A 514 -16.72 -26.53 1.30
CA LYS A 514 -16.68 -27.13 -0.03
C LYS A 514 -18.10 -27.12 -0.59
N LEU A 515 -18.34 -26.37 -1.66
CA LEU A 515 -19.59 -26.45 -2.40
C LEU A 515 -19.74 -27.84 -3.03
N GLU A 516 -20.98 -28.28 -3.32
CA GLU A 516 -21.24 -29.58 -4.00
C GLU A 516 -20.52 -29.72 -5.35
N CYS A 517 -20.10 -28.60 -5.96
CA CYS A 517 -19.30 -28.57 -7.18
C CYS A 517 -17.78 -28.79 -6.96
N GLY A 518 -17.30 -28.94 -5.72
CA GLY A 518 -15.91 -29.30 -5.38
C GLY A 518 -14.90 -28.15 -5.23
N HIS A 519 -15.33 -26.88 -5.28
CA HIS A 519 -14.44 -25.72 -5.15
C HIS A 519 -14.46 -25.11 -3.73
N GLU A 520 -13.32 -24.56 -3.29
CA GLU A 520 -13.12 -23.94 -1.97
C GLU A 520 -13.10 -22.40 -2.09
N VAL A 521 -13.89 -21.72 -1.26
CA VAL A 521 -13.98 -20.24 -1.22
C VAL A 521 -13.99 -19.75 0.24
N ASN A 522 -13.36 -18.60 0.49
CA ASN A 522 -13.38 -17.88 1.76
C ASN A 522 -14.52 -16.83 1.75
N LEU A 523 -15.38 -16.81 2.77
CA LEU A 523 -16.70 -16.15 2.72
C LEU A 523 -16.77 -14.73 3.34
N ASP A 524 -17.44 -13.82 2.62
CA ASP A 524 -18.28 -12.73 3.15
C ASP A 524 -19.74 -13.00 2.65
N PRO A 525 -20.80 -13.01 3.49
CA PRO A 525 -22.06 -13.73 3.20
C PRO A 525 -23.04 -13.07 2.21
N ASN A 526 -22.72 -11.96 1.54
CA ASN A 526 -23.66 -11.28 0.65
C ASN A 526 -23.26 -11.25 -0.83
N ASP A 527 -22.17 -11.92 -1.19
CA ASP A 527 -21.56 -11.79 -2.50
C ASP A 527 -21.11 -13.18 -3.03
N PHE A 528 -21.71 -13.57 -4.15
CA PHE A 528 -21.30 -14.64 -5.10
C PHE A 528 -21.94 -16.04 -5.01
N ILE A 529 -23.05 -16.12 -5.75
CA ILE A 529 -23.32 -17.13 -6.79
C ILE A 529 -22.02 -17.58 -7.52
N CYS A 530 -21.81 -18.90 -7.72
CA CYS A 530 -20.68 -19.43 -8.49
C CYS A 530 -20.85 -19.18 -10.00
N TYR A 531 -19.91 -18.47 -10.62
CA TYR A 531 -19.95 -18.06 -12.04
C TYR A 531 -18.99 -18.85 -12.95
N GLU A 532 -18.42 -19.96 -12.47
CA GLU A 532 -17.60 -20.85 -13.30
C GLU A 532 -18.45 -21.52 -14.39
N LEU A 533 -17.85 -21.70 -15.57
CA LEU A 533 -18.46 -22.46 -16.67
C LEU A 533 -18.24 -23.95 -16.44
N ILE A 534 -19.31 -24.67 -16.13
CA ILE A 534 -19.31 -26.13 -15.97
C ILE A 534 -19.91 -26.79 -17.21
N LEU A 535 -19.33 -27.91 -17.66
CA LEU A 535 -19.90 -28.70 -18.74
C LEU A 535 -21.11 -29.48 -18.20
N LYS A 536 -22.32 -29.11 -18.61
CA LYS A 536 -23.56 -29.80 -18.25
C LYS A 536 -24.01 -30.71 -19.41
N THR A 537 -24.23 -31.98 -19.09
CA THR A 537 -24.86 -32.96 -20.00
C THR A 537 -26.35 -33.00 -19.72
N TYR A 538 -27.18 -32.79 -20.74
CA TYR A 538 -28.65 -32.78 -20.59
C TYR A 538 -29.19 -34.22 -20.67
N PRO A 539 -29.73 -34.79 -19.57
CA PRO A 539 -30.10 -36.20 -19.51
C PRO A 539 -31.16 -36.59 -20.55
N ASP A 540 -32.08 -35.68 -20.87
CA ASP A 540 -33.17 -35.94 -21.82
C ASP A 540 -32.73 -36.02 -23.29
N CYS A 541 -31.52 -35.53 -23.62
CA CYS A 541 -31.07 -35.45 -25.02
C CYS A 541 -29.60 -35.75 -25.27
N GLY A 542 -28.80 -36.01 -24.23
CA GLY A 542 -27.38 -36.35 -24.35
C GLY A 542 -26.44 -35.23 -24.79
N HIS A 543 -26.94 -34.04 -25.15
CA HIS A 543 -26.10 -32.90 -25.53
C HIS A 543 -25.32 -32.35 -24.34
N GLU A 544 -24.10 -31.91 -24.59
CA GLU A 544 -23.23 -31.29 -23.59
C GLU A 544 -23.04 -29.80 -23.87
N ARG A 545 -23.05 -28.97 -22.83
CA ARG A 545 -22.84 -27.54 -22.99
C ARG A 545 -22.28 -26.89 -21.73
N TYR A 546 -21.37 -25.95 -21.92
CA TYR A 546 -20.89 -25.11 -20.81
C TYR A 546 -22.00 -24.16 -20.34
N VAL A 547 -22.32 -24.23 -19.05
CA VAL A 547 -23.31 -23.37 -18.37
C VAL A 547 -22.69 -22.81 -17.10
N LEU A 548 -23.12 -21.61 -16.69
CA LEU A 548 -22.66 -21.05 -15.42
C LEU A 548 -23.19 -21.94 -14.27
N CYS A 549 -22.33 -22.25 -13.30
CA CYS A 549 -22.63 -23.19 -12.21
C CYS A 549 -23.98 -22.92 -11.53
N PHE A 550 -24.34 -21.66 -11.30
CA PHE A 550 -25.62 -21.32 -10.66
C PHE A 550 -26.88 -21.44 -11.52
N LEU A 551 -26.72 -21.59 -12.84
CA LEU A 551 -27.83 -21.80 -13.77
C LEU A 551 -28.08 -23.29 -14.04
N GLN A 552 -27.41 -24.19 -13.31
CA GLN A 552 -27.45 -25.63 -13.57
C GLN A 552 -28.87 -26.20 -13.48
N GLU A 553 -29.74 -25.71 -12.60
CA GLU A 553 -31.12 -26.21 -12.49
C GLU A 553 -32.10 -25.57 -13.49
N PHE A 554 -31.79 -24.37 -14.00
CA PHE A 554 -32.69 -23.58 -14.86
C PHE A 554 -32.35 -23.65 -16.35
N ALA A 555 -31.12 -24.05 -16.70
CA ALA A 555 -30.68 -24.18 -18.07
C ALA A 555 -31.39 -25.35 -18.77
N VAL A 556 -31.99 -25.07 -19.94
CA VAL A 556 -32.71 -26.01 -20.79
C VAL A 556 -32.04 -26.13 -22.16
N CYS A 557 -32.06 -27.35 -22.74
CA CYS A 557 -31.45 -27.62 -24.03
C CYS A 557 -32.14 -26.80 -25.15
N GLN A 558 -31.35 -26.01 -25.88
CA GLN A 558 -31.83 -25.10 -26.94
C GLN A 558 -31.59 -25.63 -28.37
N VAL A 559 -31.26 -26.90 -28.53
CA VAL A 559 -31.21 -27.53 -29.86
C VAL A 559 -32.64 -27.63 -30.40
N GLU A 560 -32.91 -27.11 -31.60
CA GLU A 560 -34.26 -27.04 -32.19
C GLU A 560 -35.00 -28.39 -32.17
N ALA A 561 -34.28 -29.49 -32.39
CA ALA A 561 -34.83 -30.85 -32.33
C ALA A 561 -35.34 -31.25 -30.92
N CYS A 562 -34.69 -30.77 -29.85
CA CYS A 562 -35.12 -31.01 -28.47
C CYS A 562 -36.30 -30.14 -28.04
N GLN A 563 -36.37 -28.91 -28.56
CA GLN A 563 -37.50 -28.02 -28.26
C GLN A 563 -38.80 -28.52 -28.88
N ARG A 564 -38.75 -29.15 -30.07
CA ARG A 564 -39.92 -29.78 -30.72
C ARG A 564 -40.45 -30.99 -29.93
N LYS A 565 -39.58 -31.91 -29.49
CA LYS A 565 -39.98 -33.06 -28.65
C LYS A 565 -40.67 -32.66 -27.34
N ARG A 566 -40.25 -31.54 -26.73
CA ARG A 566 -40.82 -31.06 -25.47
C ARG A 566 -42.21 -30.42 -25.66
N LEU A 567 -42.45 -29.77 -26.79
CA LEU A 567 -43.77 -29.28 -27.19
C LEU A 567 -44.73 -30.44 -27.51
N GLU A 568 -44.23 -31.54 -28.10
CA GLU A 568 -45.01 -32.76 -28.32
C GLU A 568 -45.37 -33.47 -27.01
N MET A 569 -44.45 -33.64 -26.06
CA MET A 569 -44.76 -34.23 -24.74
C MET A 569 -45.70 -33.36 -23.90
N SER A 570 -45.54 -32.03 -23.94
CA SER A 570 -46.45 -31.09 -23.26
C SER A 570 -47.88 -31.12 -23.82
N ASN A 571 -48.08 -31.54 -25.07
CA ASN A 571 -49.41 -31.70 -25.67
C ASN A 571 -50.03 -33.06 -25.33
N ILE A 572 -49.22 -34.10 -25.14
CA ILE A 572 -49.66 -35.44 -24.70
C ILE A 572 -50.13 -35.40 -23.24
N GLU A 573 -49.38 -34.76 -22.33
CA GLU A 573 -49.78 -34.59 -20.91
C GLU A 573 -51.07 -33.75 -20.75
N ARG A 574 -51.41 -32.89 -21.72
CA ARG A 574 -52.68 -32.13 -21.72
C ARG A 574 -53.86 -32.92 -22.25
N MET A 575 -53.63 -34.02 -22.98
CA MET A 575 -54.69 -34.91 -23.46
C MET A 575 -55.06 -35.97 -22.41
N GLU A 576 -54.11 -36.43 -21.59
CA GLU A 576 -54.37 -37.42 -20.52
C GLU A 576 -55.08 -36.86 -19.27
N ILE A 577 -55.28 -35.54 -19.17
CA ILE A 577 -56.01 -34.90 -18.04
C ILE A 577 -57.48 -34.59 -18.41
N LYS A 578 -57.97 -35.06 -19.58
CA LYS A 578 -59.34 -34.80 -20.05
C LYS A 578 -60.23 -36.02 -20.31
N GLU A 579 -59.82 -37.19 -19.86
CA GLU A 579 -60.72 -38.35 -19.62
C GLU A 579 -60.73 -38.67 -18.13
#